data_AF-A0A0V8QIW0-F1
#
_entry.id   AF-A0A0V8QIW0-F1
#
_cell.length_a   1.000
_cell.length_b   1.000
_cell.length_c   1.000
_cell.angle_alpha   90.00
_cell.angle_beta   90.00
_cell.angle_gamma   90.00
#
_symmetry.space_group_name_H-M   'P 1'
#
loop_
_entity.id
_entity.type
_entity.pdbx_description
1 polymer ?
#
loop_
_entity_poly.entity_id
_entity_poly.type
_entity_poly.pdbx_seq_one_letter_code
_entity_poly.pdbx_strand_id
1 'polypeptide(L)'
;MGDPDEIVDALNIIAFEDEKGATRLLNRALQHGVKFSGENLADIDGLCAVDSFKKALYQSADAFTAQDLEDLYGSIDDELIIELAKRYKISAPADIADEYEEELCPDAGTPISWSRFYDAFYDWKPEYAKARLQAVTDFGSDDEVLEVVQELFWDDEYEASRFVTRVLDAGVRFRDENLVELAGICNEDTVKQAVLLSKLLLTEESLEELYGNVSDDIIIQVAKEQNLRLPEDLREEEDEDEEATEQQDLEYEIQSAIDAADYALDCLVQAQRSMNDSSTASVLDMMTKGFFTSLMKYSALSESDVDMQQAQNALDSLNTELRVLQKKRSVQLKYGRLATAIDMWVDDGMFDALTHLQIDKAQKRIARAIKQVENIRRELQKLL
;
A
#
# COMPACT_ATOMS: atom_id res chain seq x y z
N MET A 1 -67.52 22.77 14.99
CA MET A 1 -66.81 22.01 16.04
C MET A 1 -65.86 22.98 16.74
N GLY A 2 -65.34 22.65 17.94
CA GLY A 2 -64.23 23.41 18.55
C GLY A 2 -62.92 23.21 17.78
N ASP A 3 -61.84 23.80 18.30
CA ASP A 3 -60.48 23.59 17.78
C ASP A 3 -60.03 22.12 18.00
N PRO A 4 -59.17 21.53 17.14
CA PRO A 4 -58.62 20.19 17.38
C PRO A 4 -58.13 19.93 18.81
N ASP A 5 -57.41 20.88 19.41
CA ASP A 5 -56.87 20.74 20.78
C ASP A 5 -57.99 20.62 21.83
N GLU A 6 -59.02 21.48 21.72
CA GLU A 6 -60.19 21.45 22.62
C GLU A 6 -60.97 20.13 22.49
N ILE A 7 -60.95 19.52 21.30
CA ILE A 7 -61.60 18.24 21.05
C ILE A 7 -60.78 17.10 21.66
N VAL A 8 -59.45 17.14 21.57
CA VAL A 8 -58.54 16.18 22.22
C VAL A 8 -58.72 16.20 23.74
N ASP A 9 -58.76 17.38 24.36
CA ASP A 9 -59.05 17.54 25.79
C ASP A 9 -60.38 16.89 26.19
N ALA A 10 -61.43 17.14 25.41
CA ALA A 10 -62.74 16.55 25.66
C ALA A 10 -62.74 15.03 25.47
N LEU A 11 -62.01 14.50 24.48
CA LEU A 11 -61.86 13.06 24.25
C LEU A 11 -61.16 12.38 25.43
N ASN A 12 -60.07 12.98 25.93
CA ASN A 12 -59.34 12.51 27.10
C ASN A 12 -60.23 12.38 28.35
N ILE A 13 -61.08 13.38 28.61
CA ILE A 13 -62.01 13.35 29.75
C ILE A 13 -63.07 12.26 29.57
N ILE A 14 -63.65 12.14 28.36
CA ILE A 14 -64.78 11.24 28.11
C ILE A 14 -64.33 9.78 28.05
N ALA A 15 -63.18 9.49 27.43
CA ALA A 15 -62.71 8.13 27.20
C ALA A 15 -62.47 7.35 28.50
N PHE A 16 -62.17 8.05 29.60
CA PHE A 16 -61.99 7.45 30.92
C PHE A 16 -63.26 6.70 31.42
N GLU A 17 -64.45 7.16 31.04
CA GLU A 17 -65.72 6.58 31.49
C GLU A 17 -66.58 5.99 30.34
N ASP A 18 -66.47 6.51 29.11
CA ASP A 18 -67.27 6.11 27.95
C ASP A 18 -66.45 6.19 26.64
N GLU A 19 -65.69 5.15 26.34
CA GLU A 19 -64.98 4.96 25.06
C GLU A 19 -65.91 5.13 23.83
N LYS A 20 -67.17 4.67 23.93
CA LYS A 20 -68.14 4.84 22.84
C LYS A 20 -68.55 6.30 22.69
N GLY A 21 -68.58 7.05 23.79
CA GLY A 21 -68.77 8.50 23.83
C GLY A 21 -67.66 9.24 23.13
N ALA A 22 -66.41 8.92 23.45
CA ALA A 22 -65.23 9.46 22.79
C ALA A 22 -65.25 9.15 21.28
N THR A 23 -65.52 7.90 20.92
CA THR A 23 -65.67 7.47 19.51
C THR A 23 -66.75 8.25 18.75
N ARG A 24 -67.90 8.54 19.39
CA ARG A 24 -68.97 9.36 18.77
C ARG A 24 -68.54 10.82 18.60
N LEU A 25 -67.81 11.38 19.57
CA LEU A 25 -67.32 12.75 19.51
C LEU A 25 -66.28 12.90 18.39
N LEU A 26 -65.29 12.01 18.31
CA LEU A 26 -64.28 12.00 17.24
C LEU A 26 -64.94 11.91 15.87
N ASN A 27 -65.84 10.94 15.66
CA ASN A 27 -66.53 10.81 14.38
C ASN A 27 -67.33 12.04 13.99
N ARG A 28 -67.91 12.75 14.97
CA ARG A 28 -68.61 14.02 14.72
C ARG A 28 -67.64 15.13 14.34
N ALA A 29 -66.47 15.20 14.97
CA ALA A 29 -65.42 16.16 14.60
C ALA A 29 -65.00 15.97 13.14
N LEU A 30 -64.71 14.73 12.76
CA LEU A 30 -64.36 14.35 11.39
C LEU A 30 -65.46 14.70 10.37
N GLN A 31 -66.74 14.47 10.72
CA GLN A 31 -67.87 14.88 9.86
C GLN A 31 -67.94 16.39 9.63
N HIS A 32 -67.45 17.19 10.58
CA HIS A 32 -67.36 18.64 10.47
C HIS A 32 -66.07 19.11 9.78
N GLY A 33 -65.23 18.20 9.29
CA GLY A 33 -64.01 18.51 8.56
C GLY A 33 -62.83 18.91 9.45
N VAL A 34 -62.89 18.60 10.75
CA VAL A 34 -61.75 18.80 11.65
C VAL A 34 -60.62 17.86 11.24
N LYS A 35 -59.41 18.42 11.14
CA LYS A 35 -58.14 17.73 10.86
C LYS A 35 -57.29 17.84 12.12
N PHE A 36 -56.56 16.79 12.45
CA PHE A 36 -55.73 16.70 13.65
C PHE A 36 -54.25 16.67 13.26
N SER A 37 -53.38 17.26 14.08
CA SER A 37 -51.92 17.11 13.94
C SER A 37 -51.47 15.69 14.36
N GLY A 38 -50.20 15.37 14.10
CA GLY A 38 -49.56 14.16 14.62
C GLY A 38 -49.63 14.09 16.13
N GLU A 39 -49.24 15.16 16.83
CA GLU A 39 -49.35 15.31 18.29
C GLU A 39 -50.80 15.06 18.79
N ASN A 40 -51.80 15.71 18.20
CA ASN A 40 -53.20 15.50 18.58
C ASN A 40 -53.65 14.05 18.43
N LEU A 41 -53.17 13.37 17.38
CA LEU A 41 -53.51 11.98 17.12
C LEU A 41 -52.78 11.05 18.08
N ALA A 42 -51.49 11.27 18.36
CA ALA A 42 -50.76 10.53 19.37
C ALA A 42 -51.45 10.62 20.75
N ASP A 43 -51.93 11.81 21.13
CA ASP A 43 -52.64 12.04 22.39
C ASP A 43 -53.98 11.30 22.52
N ILE A 44 -54.61 10.95 21.40
CA ILE A 44 -55.90 10.23 21.40
C ILE A 44 -55.79 8.76 20.99
N ASP A 45 -54.56 8.26 20.81
CA ASP A 45 -54.33 6.84 20.58
C ASP A 45 -54.87 6.02 21.78
N GLY A 46 -55.55 4.93 21.47
CA GLY A 46 -56.22 4.09 22.47
C GLY A 46 -57.47 4.68 23.16
N LEU A 47 -57.83 5.96 22.93
CA LEU A 47 -58.99 6.59 23.56
C LEU A 47 -60.33 6.31 22.86
N CYS A 48 -60.28 5.78 21.64
CA CYS A 48 -61.45 5.54 20.81
C CYS A 48 -61.28 4.28 19.97
N ALA A 49 -62.37 3.86 19.31
CA ALA A 49 -62.33 2.69 18.44
C ALA A 49 -61.29 2.85 17.33
N VAL A 50 -60.46 1.81 17.13
CA VAL A 50 -59.35 1.76 16.16
C VAL A 50 -59.77 2.21 14.76
N ASP A 51 -60.95 1.81 14.28
CA ASP A 51 -61.44 2.22 12.95
C ASP A 51 -61.71 3.73 12.85
N SER A 52 -62.15 4.35 13.95
CA SER A 52 -62.41 5.80 14.00
C SER A 52 -61.12 6.59 14.14
N PHE A 53 -60.15 6.05 14.89
CA PHE A 53 -58.79 6.57 14.95
C PHE A 53 -58.11 6.54 13.57
N LYS A 54 -58.08 5.37 12.91
CA LYS A 54 -57.54 5.23 11.54
C LYS A 54 -58.22 6.18 10.56
N LYS A 55 -59.54 6.35 10.69
CA LYS A 55 -60.28 7.34 9.88
C LYS A 55 -59.81 8.78 10.14
N ALA A 56 -59.54 9.15 11.39
CA ALA A 56 -59.02 10.47 11.74
C ALA A 56 -57.62 10.69 11.15
N LEU A 57 -56.76 9.68 11.27
CA LEU A 57 -55.42 9.64 10.69
C LEU A 57 -55.46 9.88 9.18
N TYR A 58 -56.18 9.04 8.42
CA TYR A 58 -56.27 9.19 6.96
C TYR A 58 -56.96 10.47 6.51
N GLN A 59 -57.93 10.96 7.26
CA GLN A 59 -58.55 12.24 6.94
C GLN A 59 -57.60 13.40 7.20
N SER A 60 -56.65 13.30 8.12
CA SER A 60 -55.73 14.40 8.45
C SER A 60 -54.41 14.35 7.67
N ALA A 61 -54.09 13.19 7.10
CA ALA A 61 -52.77 12.90 6.54
C ALA A 61 -52.35 13.76 5.33
N ASP A 62 -53.28 14.38 4.61
CA ASP A 62 -52.96 15.33 3.53
C ASP A 62 -52.31 16.64 4.04
N ALA A 63 -52.39 16.91 5.35
CA ALA A 63 -51.80 18.07 6.01
C ALA A 63 -50.56 17.74 6.85
N PHE A 64 -50.14 16.47 6.93
CA PHE A 64 -49.00 16.06 7.76
C PHE A 64 -47.66 16.61 7.25
N THR A 65 -46.79 16.83 8.21
CA THR A 65 -45.38 17.18 8.06
C THR A 65 -44.50 16.04 8.57
N ALA A 66 -43.18 16.17 8.40
CA ALA A 66 -42.23 15.19 8.96
C ALA A 66 -42.34 15.12 10.49
N GLN A 67 -42.57 16.26 11.16
CA GLN A 67 -42.76 16.29 12.61
C GLN A 67 -44.03 15.53 13.02
N ASP A 68 -45.12 15.61 12.24
CA ASP A 68 -46.34 14.86 12.56
C ASP A 68 -46.13 13.34 12.49
N LEU A 69 -45.25 12.85 11.60
CA LEU A 69 -44.90 11.43 11.55
C LEU A 69 -43.97 11.02 12.71
N GLU A 70 -43.08 11.91 13.14
CA GLU A 70 -42.26 11.72 14.35
C GLU A 70 -43.14 11.68 15.61
N ASP A 71 -44.13 12.56 15.73
CA ASP A 71 -45.05 12.58 16.88
C ASP A 71 -45.90 11.30 16.95
N LEU A 72 -46.25 10.74 15.79
CA LEU A 72 -46.98 9.47 15.67
C LEU A 72 -46.10 8.24 15.88
N TYR A 73 -44.77 8.38 15.86
CA TYR A 73 -43.84 7.28 16.04
C TYR A 73 -43.99 6.66 17.43
N GLY A 74 -44.14 5.34 17.48
CA GLY A 74 -44.47 4.61 18.71
C GLY A 74 -45.94 4.63 19.13
N SER A 75 -46.79 5.44 18.46
CA SER A 75 -48.25 5.46 18.67
C SER A 75 -49.01 4.65 17.60
N ILE A 76 -48.44 4.49 16.41
CA ILE A 76 -49.01 3.67 15.33
C ILE A 76 -47.96 2.73 14.75
N ASP A 77 -48.42 1.66 14.10
CA ASP A 77 -47.54 0.65 13.49
C ASP A 77 -46.58 1.30 12.47
N ASP A 78 -45.31 0.89 12.48
CA ASP A 78 -44.27 1.40 11.57
C ASP A 78 -44.67 1.23 10.09
N GLU A 79 -45.31 0.11 9.74
CA GLU A 79 -45.86 -0.14 8.40
C GLU A 79 -46.83 0.97 7.94
N LEU A 80 -47.63 1.50 8.88
CA LEU A 80 -48.61 2.55 8.60
C LEU A 80 -47.93 3.92 8.49
N ILE A 81 -46.90 4.20 9.30
CA ILE A 81 -46.06 5.41 9.18
C ILE A 81 -45.42 5.42 7.80
N ILE A 82 -44.86 4.29 7.37
CA ILE A 82 -44.26 4.11 6.04
C ILE A 82 -45.31 4.29 4.94
N GLU A 83 -46.52 3.72 5.08
CA GLU A 83 -47.61 3.92 4.11
C GLU A 83 -47.96 5.41 3.94
N LEU A 84 -48.05 6.15 5.03
CA LEU A 84 -48.40 7.58 5.01
C LEU A 84 -47.26 8.43 4.45
N ALA A 85 -46.02 8.18 4.87
CA ALA A 85 -44.82 8.81 4.32
C ALA A 85 -44.76 8.65 2.79
N LYS A 86 -44.96 7.41 2.30
CA LYS A 86 -45.07 7.06 0.88
C LYS A 86 -46.15 7.85 0.17
N ARG A 87 -47.37 7.81 0.70
CA ARG A 87 -48.57 8.36 0.06
C ARG A 87 -48.53 9.87 -0.07
N TYR A 88 -48.01 10.56 0.94
CA TYR A 88 -48.03 12.03 1.03
C TYR A 88 -46.66 12.68 0.78
N LYS A 89 -45.62 11.88 0.51
CA LYS A 89 -44.25 12.34 0.21
C LYS A 89 -43.64 13.14 1.36
N ILE A 90 -43.71 12.57 2.55
CA ILE A 90 -43.19 13.14 3.80
C ILE A 90 -41.98 12.29 4.23
N SER A 91 -40.98 12.90 4.87
CA SER A 91 -39.87 12.14 5.46
C SER A 91 -40.38 11.23 6.58
N ALA A 92 -39.97 9.97 6.58
CA ALA A 92 -40.22 9.05 7.70
C ALA A 92 -39.34 9.41 8.90
N PRO A 93 -39.71 8.97 10.12
CA PRO A 93 -38.88 9.10 11.32
C PRO A 93 -37.50 8.49 11.14
N ALA A 94 -36.46 9.12 11.70
CA ALA A 94 -35.07 8.72 11.47
C ALA A 94 -34.78 7.25 11.83
N ASP A 95 -35.41 6.75 12.91
CA ASP A 95 -35.19 5.39 13.42
C ASP A 95 -35.75 4.28 12.51
N ILE A 96 -36.67 4.61 11.60
CA ILE A 96 -37.29 3.68 10.63
C ILE A 96 -37.14 4.15 9.18
N ALA A 97 -36.39 5.24 8.95
CA ALA A 97 -36.14 5.78 7.62
C ALA A 97 -35.33 4.82 6.76
N ASP A 98 -34.44 4.05 7.38
CA ASP A 98 -33.51 3.13 6.73
C ASP A 98 -34.24 1.89 6.16
N GLU A 99 -35.32 1.42 6.81
CA GLU A 99 -36.20 0.33 6.32
C GLU A 99 -36.92 0.69 4.99
N TYR A 100 -36.80 1.94 4.54
CA TYR A 100 -37.45 2.50 3.37
C TYR A 100 -36.50 3.02 2.26
N GLU A 101 -35.17 2.98 2.45
CA GLU A 101 -34.23 3.53 1.46
C GLU A 101 -34.12 2.74 0.13
N GLU A 102 -34.67 1.52 0.03
CA GLU A 102 -34.74 0.78 -1.24
C GLU A 102 -35.62 1.45 -2.31
N GLU A 103 -36.69 2.16 -1.93
CA GLU A 103 -37.69 2.70 -2.88
C GLU A 103 -37.63 4.23 -3.04
N LEU A 104 -36.72 4.92 -2.33
CA LEU A 104 -36.69 6.39 -2.23
C LEU A 104 -35.53 7.11 -2.94
N CYS A 105 -34.62 6.43 -3.63
CA CYS A 105 -33.77 7.15 -4.60
C CYS A 105 -34.43 7.13 -5.98
N PRO A 106 -35.27 8.12 -6.34
CA PRO A 106 -35.70 8.29 -7.73
C PRO A 106 -34.52 8.63 -8.65
N ASP A 107 -33.37 8.99 -8.09
CA ASP A 107 -32.14 9.28 -8.81
C ASP A 107 -30.95 8.53 -8.17
N ALA A 108 -30.63 7.36 -8.74
CA ALA A 108 -29.41 6.62 -8.42
C ALA A 108 -28.13 7.45 -8.62
N GLY A 109 -28.20 8.61 -9.28
CA GLY A 109 -27.10 9.57 -9.44
C GLY A 109 -26.87 10.52 -8.27
N THR A 110 -27.69 10.51 -7.22
CA THR A 110 -27.42 11.35 -6.03
C THR A 110 -26.17 10.85 -5.30
N PRO A 111 -25.13 11.66 -5.06
CA PRO A 111 -23.91 11.18 -4.40
C PRO A 111 -24.17 10.48 -3.06
N ILE A 112 -23.43 9.40 -2.80
CA ILE A 112 -23.44 8.62 -1.56
C ILE A 112 -22.00 8.25 -1.20
N SER A 113 -21.66 8.33 0.09
CA SER A 113 -20.33 7.93 0.57
C SER A 113 -20.15 6.42 0.55
N TRP A 114 -18.91 5.94 0.46
CA TRP A 114 -18.59 4.52 0.51
C TRP A 114 -19.17 3.81 1.73
N SER A 115 -18.89 4.32 2.94
CA SER A 115 -19.34 3.69 4.20
C SER A 115 -20.86 3.49 4.20
N ARG A 116 -21.63 4.54 3.90
CA ARG A 116 -23.09 4.41 3.81
C ARG A 116 -23.56 3.41 2.74
N PHE A 117 -22.90 3.34 1.59
CA PHE A 117 -23.22 2.32 0.58
C PHE A 117 -22.93 0.92 1.12
N TYR A 118 -21.73 0.70 1.65
CA TYR A 118 -21.25 -0.59 2.11
C TYR A 118 -22.05 -1.11 3.33
N ASP A 119 -22.47 -0.21 4.23
CA ASP A 119 -23.30 -0.57 5.40
C ASP A 119 -24.71 -1.07 5.01
N ALA A 120 -25.22 -0.71 3.82
CA ALA A 120 -26.62 -0.93 3.44
C ALA A 120 -26.82 -1.84 2.22
N PHE A 121 -25.80 -2.10 1.39
CA PHE A 121 -26.02 -2.76 0.09
C PHE A 121 -26.50 -4.21 0.20
N TYR A 122 -26.23 -4.89 1.31
CA TYR A 122 -26.73 -6.24 1.58
C TYR A 122 -28.25 -6.31 1.72
N ASP A 123 -28.87 -5.23 2.19
CA ASP A 123 -30.31 -5.14 2.38
C ASP A 123 -31.04 -4.70 1.11
N TRP A 124 -30.29 -4.36 0.06
CA TRP A 124 -30.82 -3.88 -1.21
C TRP A 124 -30.94 -4.98 -2.27
N LYS A 125 -31.93 -4.84 -3.15
CA LYS A 125 -32.01 -5.60 -4.39
C LYS A 125 -30.74 -5.37 -5.21
N PRO A 126 -30.13 -6.43 -5.78
CA PRO A 126 -28.88 -6.31 -6.54
C PRO A 126 -28.93 -5.25 -7.64
N GLU A 127 -30.05 -5.12 -8.36
CA GLU A 127 -30.18 -4.11 -9.42
C GLU A 127 -30.12 -2.68 -8.88
N TYR A 128 -30.70 -2.45 -7.69
CA TYR A 128 -30.66 -1.16 -7.04
C TYR A 128 -29.26 -0.87 -6.48
N ALA A 129 -28.63 -1.84 -5.80
CA ALA A 129 -27.27 -1.71 -5.32
C ALA A 129 -26.28 -1.38 -6.47
N LYS A 130 -26.38 -2.10 -7.59
CA LYS A 130 -25.57 -1.83 -8.81
C LYS A 130 -25.78 -0.41 -9.35
N ALA A 131 -27.03 0.06 -9.39
CA ALA A 131 -27.34 1.41 -9.84
C ALA A 131 -26.82 2.47 -8.86
N ARG A 132 -26.98 2.25 -7.55
CA ARG A 132 -26.56 3.16 -6.48
C ARG A 132 -25.04 3.27 -6.40
N LEU A 133 -24.32 2.17 -6.63
CA LEU A 133 -22.85 2.13 -6.69
C LEU A 133 -22.28 3.08 -7.76
N GLN A 134 -23.04 3.42 -8.80
CA GLN A 134 -22.61 4.40 -9.79
C GLN A 134 -22.42 5.81 -9.20
N ALA A 135 -23.13 6.16 -8.12
CA ALA A 135 -22.99 7.46 -7.44
C ALA A 135 -21.85 7.53 -6.40
N VAL A 136 -21.16 6.41 -6.13
CA VAL A 136 -20.13 6.32 -5.09
C VAL A 136 -18.76 6.72 -5.64
N THR A 137 -18.15 7.81 -5.16
CA THR A 137 -16.89 8.33 -5.73
C THR A 137 -15.66 8.13 -4.84
N ASP A 138 -15.88 7.89 -3.56
CA ASP A 138 -14.89 7.44 -2.58
C ASP A 138 -15.00 5.92 -2.42
N PHE A 139 -13.92 5.26 -2.04
CA PHE A 139 -13.87 3.82 -1.87
C PHE A 139 -13.13 3.48 -0.56
N GLY A 140 -13.53 2.37 0.06
CA GLY A 140 -12.95 1.87 1.30
C GLY A 140 -11.72 1.01 1.07
N SER A 141 -11.57 -0.02 1.91
CA SER A 141 -10.44 -0.96 1.80
C SER A 141 -10.57 -1.84 0.55
N ASP A 142 -9.47 -2.49 0.18
CA ASP A 142 -9.47 -3.49 -0.88
C ASP A 142 -10.38 -4.69 -0.56
N ASP A 143 -10.47 -5.09 0.72
CA ASP A 143 -11.38 -6.16 1.18
C ASP A 143 -12.85 -5.79 0.94
N GLU A 144 -13.27 -4.59 1.38
CA GLU A 144 -14.65 -4.13 1.22
C GLU A 144 -15.02 -4.01 -0.27
N VAL A 145 -14.06 -3.56 -1.10
CA VAL A 145 -14.27 -3.49 -2.55
C VAL A 145 -14.41 -4.88 -3.15
N LEU A 146 -13.56 -5.83 -2.77
CA LEU A 146 -13.63 -7.19 -3.29
C LEU A 146 -14.96 -7.85 -2.92
N GLU A 147 -15.44 -7.64 -1.70
CA GLU A 147 -16.73 -8.14 -1.25
C GLU A 147 -17.88 -7.58 -2.10
N VAL A 148 -17.87 -6.28 -2.40
CA VAL A 148 -18.86 -5.68 -3.33
C VAL A 148 -18.74 -6.27 -4.74
N VAL A 149 -17.52 -6.56 -5.21
CA VAL A 149 -17.30 -7.21 -6.51
C VAL A 149 -17.90 -8.61 -6.52
N GLN A 150 -17.64 -9.42 -5.50
CA GLN A 150 -18.15 -10.78 -5.38
C GLN A 150 -19.67 -10.80 -5.25
N GLU A 151 -20.24 -10.00 -4.35
CA GLU A 151 -21.69 -10.03 -4.10
C GLU A 151 -22.51 -9.50 -5.26
N LEU A 152 -22.07 -8.41 -5.91
CA LEU A 152 -22.84 -7.79 -6.98
C LEU A 152 -22.48 -8.32 -8.37
N PHE A 153 -21.24 -8.74 -8.61
CA PHE A 153 -20.74 -8.97 -9.97
C PHE A 153 -20.06 -10.33 -10.20
N TRP A 154 -20.27 -11.33 -9.33
CA TRP A 154 -19.67 -12.67 -9.50
C TRP A 154 -19.96 -13.33 -10.86
N ASP A 155 -21.07 -12.98 -11.52
CA ASP A 155 -21.49 -13.53 -12.81
C ASP A 155 -21.33 -12.58 -14.00
N ASP A 156 -20.78 -11.37 -13.78
CA ASP A 156 -20.66 -10.33 -14.80
C ASP A 156 -19.24 -9.74 -14.82
N GLU A 157 -18.35 -10.43 -15.54
CA GLU A 157 -16.95 -10.04 -15.72
C GLU A 157 -16.81 -8.60 -16.24
N TYR A 158 -17.71 -8.15 -17.12
CA TYR A 158 -17.65 -6.81 -17.71
C TYR A 158 -17.94 -5.73 -16.66
N GLU A 159 -19.02 -5.89 -15.91
CA GLU A 159 -19.40 -4.96 -14.85
C GLU A 159 -18.39 -4.95 -13.70
N ALA A 160 -17.92 -6.13 -13.27
CA ALA A 160 -16.86 -6.29 -12.27
C ALA A 160 -15.59 -5.55 -12.70
N SER A 161 -15.11 -5.82 -13.92
CA SER A 161 -13.90 -5.20 -14.47
C SER A 161 -14.03 -3.68 -14.53
N ARG A 162 -15.16 -3.17 -15.02
CA ARG A 162 -15.40 -1.72 -15.10
C ARG A 162 -15.40 -1.06 -13.72
N PHE A 163 -16.01 -1.72 -12.74
CA PHE A 163 -16.04 -1.23 -11.37
C PHE A 163 -14.64 -1.21 -10.75
N VAL A 164 -13.87 -2.29 -10.88
CA VAL A 164 -12.50 -2.38 -10.37
C VAL A 164 -11.58 -1.34 -11.02
N THR A 165 -11.66 -1.12 -12.34
CA THR A 165 -10.91 -0.03 -13.01
C THR A 165 -11.21 1.32 -12.38
N ARG A 166 -12.48 1.63 -12.11
CA ARG A 166 -12.88 2.88 -11.47
C ARG A 166 -12.31 3.02 -10.05
N VAL A 167 -12.29 1.93 -9.30
CA VAL A 167 -11.71 1.88 -7.95
C VAL A 167 -10.19 2.13 -7.99
N LEU A 168 -9.49 1.51 -8.94
CA LEU A 168 -8.05 1.71 -9.16
C LEU A 168 -7.72 3.17 -9.53
N ASP A 169 -8.54 3.78 -10.38
CA ASP A 169 -8.42 5.18 -10.81
C ASP A 169 -8.61 6.16 -9.63
N ALA A 170 -9.45 5.80 -8.66
CA ALA A 170 -9.63 6.54 -7.42
C ALA A 170 -8.49 6.34 -6.40
N GLY A 171 -7.53 5.45 -6.69
CA GLY A 171 -6.30 5.30 -5.93
C GLY A 171 -6.23 4.09 -5.00
N VAL A 172 -7.27 3.24 -4.97
CA VAL A 172 -7.24 2.01 -4.19
C VAL A 172 -6.23 1.04 -4.79
N ARG A 173 -5.53 0.29 -3.94
CA ARG A 173 -4.53 -0.72 -4.30
C ARG A 173 -4.85 -2.00 -3.56
N PHE A 174 -4.73 -3.12 -4.24
CA PHE A 174 -5.14 -4.43 -3.75
C PHE A 174 -3.93 -5.21 -3.26
N ARG A 175 -4.10 -5.93 -2.15
CA ARG A 175 -3.16 -6.97 -1.71
C ARG A 175 -3.25 -8.20 -2.60
N ASP A 176 -2.23 -9.04 -2.49
CA ASP A 176 -2.09 -10.30 -3.20
C ASP A 176 -3.30 -11.22 -3.09
N GLU A 177 -3.79 -11.48 -1.87
CA GLU A 177 -4.97 -12.32 -1.65
C GLU A 177 -6.18 -11.83 -2.47
N ASN A 178 -6.40 -10.52 -2.50
CA ASN A 178 -7.51 -9.90 -3.22
C ASN A 178 -7.25 -9.84 -4.74
N LEU A 179 -5.99 -9.72 -5.17
CA LEU A 179 -5.63 -9.75 -6.59
C LEU A 179 -5.87 -11.14 -7.21
N VAL A 180 -5.63 -12.21 -6.45
CA VAL A 180 -5.96 -13.59 -6.86
C VAL A 180 -7.46 -13.74 -7.09
N GLU A 181 -8.27 -13.28 -6.14
CA GLU A 181 -9.74 -13.32 -6.24
C GLU A 181 -10.25 -12.48 -7.43
N LEU A 182 -9.71 -11.28 -7.62
CA LEU A 182 -10.04 -10.44 -8.78
C LEU A 182 -9.68 -11.12 -10.10
N ALA A 183 -8.62 -11.93 -10.17
CA ALA A 183 -8.26 -12.68 -11.37
C ALA A 183 -9.30 -13.74 -11.76
N GLY A 184 -10.09 -14.23 -10.79
CA GLY A 184 -11.20 -15.14 -11.04
C GLY A 184 -12.49 -14.47 -11.53
N ILE A 185 -12.60 -13.15 -11.42
CA ILE A 185 -13.86 -12.40 -11.66
C ILE A 185 -13.70 -11.37 -12.79
N CYS A 186 -12.54 -10.72 -12.89
CA CYS A 186 -12.29 -9.64 -13.84
C CYS A 186 -11.51 -10.13 -15.06
N ASN A 187 -11.61 -9.35 -16.14
CA ASN A 187 -10.84 -9.60 -17.35
C ASN A 187 -9.34 -9.34 -17.17
N GLU A 188 -8.54 -9.95 -18.05
CA GLU A 188 -7.08 -9.91 -18.00
C GLU A 188 -6.50 -8.49 -17.99
N ASP A 189 -7.07 -7.56 -18.75
CA ASP A 189 -6.61 -6.16 -18.82
C ASP A 189 -6.78 -5.44 -17.47
N THR A 190 -7.90 -5.68 -16.79
CA THR A 190 -8.21 -5.08 -15.48
C THR A 190 -7.31 -5.68 -14.40
N VAL A 191 -7.15 -7.01 -14.41
CA VAL A 191 -6.26 -7.73 -13.48
C VAL A 191 -4.83 -7.23 -13.64
N LYS A 192 -4.35 -7.10 -14.89
CA LYS A 192 -3.05 -6.51 -15.20
C LYS A 192 -2.91 -5.12 -14.63
N GLN A 193 -3.91 -4.25 -14.81
CA GLN A 193 -3.89 -2.91 -14.26
C GLN A 193 -3.82 -2.94 -12.73
N ALA A 194 -4.62 -3.79 -12.08
CA ALA A 194 -4.67 -3.94 -10.63
C ALA A 194 -3.30 -4.35 -10.05
N VAL A 195 -2.68 -5.37 -10.63
CA VAL A 195 -1.35 -5.88 -10.24
C VAL A 195 -0.28 -4.81 -10.42
N LEU A 196 -0.21 -4.17 -11.60
CA LEU A 196 0.82 -3.16 -11.89
C LEU A 196 0.71 -1.91 -11.01
N LEU A 197 -0.52 -1.48 -10.70
CA LEU A 197 -0.74 -0.34 -9.81
C LEU A 197 -0.43 -0.67 -8.35
N SER A 198 -0.63 -1.92 -7.94
CA SER A 198 -0.44 -2.39 -6.55
C SER A 198 0.95 -2.96 -6.28
N LYS A 199 1.85 -2.97 -7.27
CA LYS A 199 3.19 -3.59 -7.21
C LYS A 199 4.06 -3.23 -5.99
N LEU A 200 3.87 -2.07 -5.38
CA LEU A 200 4.63 -1.66 -4.19
C LEU A 200 4.20 -2.42 -2.91
N LEU A 201 3.05 -3.09 -2.95
CA LEU A 201 2.52 -3.92 -1.86
C LEU A 201 2.96 -5.39 -2.00
N LEU A 202 3.46 -5.79 -3.16
CA LEU A 202 3.74 -7.19 -3.48
C LEU A 202 5.11 -7.62 -2.98
N THR A 203 5.17 -8.83 -2.42
CA THR A 203 6.40 -9.50 -1.99
C THR A 203 6.71 -10.70 -2.87
N GLU A 204 7.80 -11.41 -2.60
CA GLU A 204 8.12 -12.67 -3.29
C GLU A 204 7.02 -13.72 -3.05
N GLU A 205 6.50 -13.84 -1.82
CA GLU A 205 5.37 -14.72 -1.48
C GLU A 205 4.11 -14.38 -2.29
N SER A 206 3.75 -13.10 -2.39
CA SER A 206 2.67 -12.62 -3.25
C SER A 206 2.79 -13.09 -4.71
N LEU A 207 4.01 -13.13 -5.27
CA LEU A 207 4.18 -13.56 -6.66
C LEU A 207 3.93 -15.06 -6.83
N GLU A 208 4.28 -15.88 -5.83
CA GLU A 208 3.96 -17.31 -5.81
C GLU A 208 2.44 -17.54 -5.76
N GLU A 209 1.70 -16.72 -5.00
CA GLU A 209 0.22 -16.82 -4.94
C GLU A 209 -0.46 -16.36 -6.25
N LEU A 210 0.09 -15.33 -6.89
CA LEU A 210 -0.43 -14.83 -8.17
C LEU A 210 -0.15 -15.79 -9.33
N TYR A 211 0.85 -16.67 -9.20
CA TYR A 211 1.17 -17.66 -10.23
C TYR A 211 -0.01 -18.61 -10.48
N GLY A 212 -0.30 -18.87 -11.76
CA GLY A 212 -1.46 -19.65 -12.20
C GLY A 212 -2.79 -18.89 -12.20
N ASN A 213 -2.88 -17.74 -11.52
CA ASN A 213 -4.04 -16.86 -11.52
C ASN A 213 -3.85 -15.65 -12.44
N VAL A 214 -2.63 -15.11 -12.50
CA VAL A 214 -2.25 -13.96 -13.32
C VAL A 214 -1.27 -14.40 -14.40
N SER A 215 -1.33 -13.74 -15.56
CA SER A 215 -0.41 -13.98 -16.69
C SER A 215 1.06 -13.85 -16.29
N ASP A 216 1.86 -14.84 -16.66
CA ASP A 216 3.30 -14.94 -16.37
C ASP A 216 4.07 -13.69 -16.79
N ASP A 217 3.73 -13.10 -17.94
CA ASP A 217 4.36 -11.87 -18.46
C ASP A 217 4.24 -10.70 -17.47
N ILE A 218 3.10 -10.61 -16.77
CA ILE A 218 2.83 -9.56 -15.78
C ILE A 218 3.64 -9.82 -14.52
N ILE A 219 3.67 -11.07 -14.06
CA ILE A 219 4.46 -11.49 -12.90
C ILE A 219 5.94 -11.21 -13.14
N ILE A 220 6.46 -11.60 -14.30
CA ILE A 220 7.85 -11.34 -14.72
C ILE A 220 8.14 -9.84 -14.76
N GLN A 221 7.21 -9.04 -15.28
CA GLN A 221 7.34 -7.58 -15.30
C GLN A 221 7.44 -7.00 -13.88
N VAL A 222 6.52 -7.36 -12.97
CA VAL A 222 6.53 -6.87 -11.59
C VAL A 222 7.80 -7.29 -10.86
N ALA A 223 8.20 -8.56 -10.97
CA ALA A 223 9.40 -9.08 -10.35
C ALA A 223 10.64 -8.28 -10.78
N LYS A 224 10.76 -8.00 -12.08
CA LYS A 224 11.86 -7.19 -12.63
C LYS A 224 11.83 -5.74 -12.15
N GLU A 225 10.65 -5.11 -12.12
CA GLU A 225 10.51 -3.71 -11.72
C GLU A 225 10.74 -3.48 -10.21
N GLN A 226 10.37 -4.45 -9.37
CA GLN A 226 10.54 -4.40 -7.91
C GLN A 226 11.82 -5.11 -7.43
N ASN A 227 12.57 -5.74 -8.34
CA ASN A 227 13.73 -6.58 -8.02
C ASN A 227 13.38 -7.70 -7.01
N LEU A 228 12.26 -8.39 -7.25
CA LEU A 228 11.81 -9.56 -6.51
C LEU A 228 12.22 -10.85 -7.24
N ARG A 229 12.35 -11.95 -6.50
CA ARG A 229 12.52 -13.29 -7.11
C ARG A 229 11.24 -13.73 -7.83
N LEU A 230 11.39 -14.38 -8.99
CA LEU A 230 10.27 -14.98 -9.73
C LEU A 230 9.67 -16.17 -8.97
N PRO A 231 8.40 -16.55 -9.21
CA PRO A 231 7.83 -17.81 -8.74
C PRO A 231 8.67 -19.02 -9.12
N GLU A 232 8.70 -20.05 -8.28
CA GLU A 232 9.52 -21.26 -8.52
C GLU A 232 9.29 -21.86 -9.91
N ASP A 233 8.04 -21.99 -10.32
CA ASP A 233 7.65 -22.58 -11.61
C ASP A 233 7.92 -21.68 -12.83
N LEU A 234 8.19 -20.38 -12.62
CA LEU A 234 8.54 -19.42 -13.68
C LEU A 234 10.04 -19.17 -13.78
N ARG A 235 10.82 -19.72 -12.85
CA ARG A 235 12.27 -19.79 -13.02
C ARG A 235 12.50 -20.81 -14.12
N GLU A 236 13.39 -20.48 -15.06
CA GLU A 236 13.99 -21.55 -15.87
C GLU A 236 14.58 -22.57 -14.87
N GLU A 237 14.50 -23.87 -15.16
CA GLU A 237 15.29 -24.85 -14.41
C GLU A 237 16.74 -24.38 -14.54
N GLU A 238 17.21 -23.60 -13.56
CA GLU A 238 18.61 -23.26 -13.40
C GLU A 238 19.25 -24.62 -13.21
N ASP A 239 19.86 -25.13 -14.28
CA ASP A 239 20.61 -26.38 -14.24
C ASP A 239 21.40 -26.35 -12.92
N GLU A 240 21.21 -27.32 -12.03
CA GLU A 240 21.91 -27.35 -10.72
C GLU A 240 23.45 -27.21 -10.89
N ASP A 241 23.93 -27.45 -12.12
CA ASP A 241 25.29 -27.20 -12.59
C ASP A 241 25.64 -25.69 -12.75
N GLU A 242 24.73 -24.80 -13.15
CA GLU A 242 25.00 -23.35 -13.29
C GLU A 242 25.05 -22.62 -11.93
N GLU A 243 24.14 -22.87 -10.98
CA GLU A 243 24.27 -22.29 -9.63
C GLU A 243 25.56 -22.77 -8.93
N ALA A 244 25.92 -24.05 -9.07
CA ALA A 244 27.18 -24.58 -8.53
C ALA A 244 28.41 -23.98 -9.23
N THR A 245 28.35 -23.72 -10.54
CA THR A 245 29.44 -23.10 -11.30
C THR A 245 29.56 -21.61 -10.96
N GLU A 246 28.45 -20.88 -10.83
CA GLU A 246 28.46 -19.47 -10.43
C GLU A 246 28.91 -19.27 -8.99
N GLN A 247 28.51 -20.16 -8.08
CA GLN A 247 28.95 -20.14 -6.68
C GLN A 247 30.45 -20.47 -6.59
N GLN A 248 30.94 -21.46 -7.34
CA GLN A 248 32.39 -21.76 -7.45
C GLN A 248 33.16 -20.59 -8.07
N ASP A 249 32.62 -19.95 -9.12
CA ASP A 249 33.21 -18.77 -9.75
C ASP A 249 33.18 -17.56 -8.83
N LEU A 250 32.22 -17.45 -7.91
CA LEU A 250 32.19 -16.38 -6.92
C LEU A 250 33.20 -16.63 -5.81
N GLU A 251 33.25 -17.85 -5.27
CA GLU A 251 34.23 -18.24 -4.25
C GLU A 251 35.67 -18.07 -4.76
N TYR A 252 35.94 -18.47 -6.02
CA TYR A 252 37.24 -18.27 -6.66
C TYR A 252 37.63 -16.78 -6.74
N GLU A 253 36.71 -15.92 -7.17
CA GLU A 253 36.97 -14.48 -7.31
C GLU A 253 37.10 -13.79 -5.95
N ILE A 254 36.32 -14.19 -4.94
CA ILE A 254 36.49 -13.71 -3.56
C ILE A 254 37.85 -14.13 -3.03
N GLN A 255 38.27 -15.38 -3.26
CA GLN A 255 39.57 -15.88 -2.82
C GLN A 255 40.72 -15.16 -3.55
N SER A 256 40.60 -14.91 -4.85
CA SER A 256 41.56 -14.11 -5.64
C SER A 256 41.74 -12.71 -5.05
N ALA A 257 40.64 -12.04 -4.69
CA ALA A 257 40.69 -10.73 -4.05
C ALA A 257 41.29 -10.78 -2.63
N ILE A 258 41.03 -11.83 -1.85
CA ILE A 258 41.66 -12.04 -0.54
C ILE A 258 43.19 -12.24 -0.70
N ASP A 259 43.61 -13.08 -1.65
CA ASP A 259 45.01 -13.35 -1.93
C ASP A 259 45.75 -12.07 -2.39
N ALA A 260 45.11 -11.28 -3.25
CA ALA A 260 45.62 -9.97 -3.67
C ALA A 260 45.70 -8.99 -2.49
N ALA A 261 44.74 -9.01 -1.56
CA ALA A 261 44.75 -8.18 -0.36
C ALA A 261 45.87 -8.58 0.61
N ASP A 262 46.09 -9.89 0.83
CA ASP A 262 47.18 -10.38 1.66
C ASP A 262 48.55 -10.07 1.06
N TYR A 263 48.70 -10.22 -0.26
CA TYR A 263 49.93 -9.82 -0.96
C TYR A 263 50.18 -8.30 -0.84
N ALA A 264 49.15 -7.49 -1.04
CA ALA A 264 49.25 -6.04 -0.88
C ALA A 264 49.63 -5.63 0.56
N LEU A 265 49.09 -6.32 1.57
CA LEU A 265 49.47 -6.11 2.98
C LEU A 265 50.95 -6.43 3.23
N ASP A 266 51.46 -7.54 2.73
CA ASP A 266 52.87 -7.91 2.90
C ASP A 266 53.79 -6.86 2.25
N CYS A 267 53.51 -6.47 1.01
CA CYS A 267 54.28 -5.44 0.32
C CYS A 267 54.22 -4.10 1.05
N LEU A 268 53.05 -3.67 1.54
CA LEU A 268 52.89 -2.43 2.30
C LEU A 268 53.64 -2.45 3.64
N VAL A 269 53.69 -3.60 4.31
CA VAL A 269 54.44 -3.76 5.56
C VAL A 269 55.95 -3.71 5.31
N GLN A 270 56.43 -4.34 4.23
CA GLN A 270 57.84 -4.28 3.82
C GLN A 270 58.25 -2.85 3.46
N ALA A 271 57.46 -2.21 2.61
CA ALA A 271 57.50 -0.78 2.30
C ALA A 271 57.63 0.10 3.55
N GLN A 272 56.78 -0.13 4.56
CA GLN A 272 56.80 0.63 5.81
C GLN A 272 58.09 0.41 6.60
N ARG A 273 58.62 -0.81 6.64
CA ARG A 273 59.87 -1.16 7.33
C ARG A 273 61.08 -0.51 6.66
N SER A 274 61.22 -0.64 5.34
CA SER A 274 62.30 -0.03 4.57
C SER A 274 62.29 1.50 4.65
N MET A 275 61.10 2.10 4.78
CA MET A 275 60.95 3.52 5.07
C MET A 275 61.28 3.93 6.52
N ASN A 276 61.20 3.02 7.49
CA ASN A 276 61.59 3.29 8.88
C ASN A 276 63.09 3.09 9.11
N ASP A 277 63.72 2.19 8.35
CA ASP A 277 65.14 1.85 8.48
C ASP A 277 66.06 2.79 7.66
N SER A 278 65.53 3.47 6.64
CA SER A 278 66.30 4.40 5.82
C SER A 278 66.46 5.77 6.49
N SER A 279 67.72 6.14 6.82
CA SER A 279 68.05 7.49 7.26
C SER A 279 67.63 8.54 6.20
N THR A 280 67.11 9.67 6.66
CA THR A 280 66.46 10.82 5.99
C THR A 280 67.09 11.41 4.72
N ALA A 281 68.22 10.90 4.24
CA ALA A 281 69.00 11.49 3.14
C ALA A 281 68.72 10.91 1.75
N SER A 282 68.28 9.65 1.61
CA SER A 282 68.23 8.97 0.29
C SER A 282 66.89 9.13 -0.44
N VAL A 283 65.77 9.15 0.29
CA VAL A 283 64.40 9.31 -0.27
C VAL A 283 64.14 10.74 -0.78
N LEU A 284 64.86 11.73 -0.20
CA LEU A 284 64.71 13.14 -0.55
C LEU A 284 65.34 13.48 -1.92
N ASP A 285 66.41 12.79 -2.34
CA ASP A 285 67.04 13.06 -3.65
C ASP A 285 66.19 12.53 -4.83
N MET A 286 65.25 11.62 -4.55
CA MET A 286 64.43 10.93 -5.54
C MET A 286 63.15 11.66 -5.94
N MET A 287 62.55 12.45 -5.04
CA MET A 287 61.33 13.21 -5.35
C MET A 287 61.58 14.49 -6.14
N THR A 288 62.81 14.99 -6.15
CA THR A 288 63.19 16.23 -6.87
C THR A 288 63.59 16.02 -8.34
N LYS A 289 63.74 14.79 -8.83
CA LYS A 289 64.34 14.52 -10.17
C LYS A 289 63.43 13.80 -11.19
N GLY A 290 62.11 13.92 -11.06
CA GLY A 290 61.18 13.77 -12.19
C GLY A 290 60.76 12.32 -12.50
N PHE A 291 59.57 11.96 -12.05
CA PHE A 291 59.03 10.60 -12.16
C PHE A 291 58.26 10.29 -13.47
N PHE A 292 58.36 11.12 -14.50
CA PHE A 292 57.77 10.80 -15.81
C PHE A 292 58.64 11.22 -16.97
N THR A 293 59.75 10.51 -17.20
CA THR A 293 60.26 10.29 -18.56
C THR A 293 61.03 8.97 -18.64
N SER A 294 60.63 8.14 -19.58
CA SER A 294 61.32 6.92 -20.00
C SER A 294 62.82 7.16 -20.25
N LEU A 295 63.63 6.13 -19.97
CA LEU A 295 65.09 6.00 -20.15
C LEU A 295 65.96 6.46 -18.97
N MET A 296 66.25 5.54 -18.06
CA MET A 296 67.59 5.41 -17.47
C MET A 296 67.87 3.93 -17.17
N LYS A 297 68.64 3.31 -18.07
CA LYS A 297 69.29 2.02 -17.84
C LYS A 297 70.34 2.20 -16.74
N TYR A 298 70.32 1.28 -15.77
CA TYR A 298 71.38 1.01 -14.77
C TYR A 298 71.78 2.17 -13.85
N SER A 299 71.08 2.29 -12.71
CA SER A 299 71.68 2.70 -11.44
C SER A 299 70.93 2.03 -10.30
N ALA A 300 71.65 1.58 -9.28
CA ALA A 300 71.14 0.79 -8.17
C ALA A 300 69.85 1.41 -7.58
N LEU A 301 68.74 0.72 -7.75
CA LEU A 301 67.52 1.00 -7.00
C LEU A 301 67.85 0.73 -5.53
N SER A 302 67.50 1.67 -4.65
CA SER A 302 67.56 1.36 -3.22
C SER A 302 66.48 0.33 -2.92
N GLU A 303 66.70 -0.49 -1.88
CA GLU A 303 65.74 -1.52 -1.45
C GLU A 303 64.34 -0.92 -1.21
N SER A 304 64.28 0.30 -0.65
CA SER A 304 63.04 1.05 -0.43
C SER A 304 62.28 1.42 -1.72
N ASP A 305 62.97 1.62 -2.85
CA ASP A 305 62.32 1.98 -4.12
C ASP A 305 61.61 0.78 -4.73
N VAL A 306 62.25 -0.39 -4.60
CA VAL A 306 61.70 -1.66 -5.03
C VAL A 306 60.46 -1.99 -4.21
N ASP A 307 60.51 -1.81 -2.89
CA ASP A 307 59.40 -2.13 -1.99
C ASP A 307 58.18 -1.20 -2.22
N MET A 308 58.42 0.09 -2.46
CA MET A 308 57.36 1.05 -2.82
C MET A 308 56.67 0.69 -4.14
N GLN A 309 57.46 0.34 -5.16
CA GLN A 309 56.92 -0.04 -6.45
C GLN A 309 56.14 -1.36 -6.39
N GLN A 310 56.61 -2.33 -5.60
CA GLN A 310 55.91 -3.58 -5.36
C GLN A 310 54.58 -3.34 -4.63
N ALA A 311 54.57 -2.50 -3.58
CA ALA A 311 53.34 -2.15 -2.87
C ALA A 311 52.30 -1.45 -3.77
N GLN A 312 52.75 -0.58 -4.67
CA GLN A 312 51.87 0.05 -5.66
C GLN A 312 51.27 -0.98 -6.62
N ASN A 313 52.11 -1.82 -7.23
CA ASN A 313 51.65 -2.85 -8.15
C ASN A 313 50.68 -3.83 -7.47
N ALA A 314 50.95 -4.21 -6.22
CA ALA A 314 50.08 -5.10 -5.45
C ALA A 314 48.70 -4.47 -5.17
N LEU A 315 48.66 -3.17 -4.88
CA LEU A 315 47.41 -2.44 -4.68
C LEU A 315 46.63 -2.25 -6.00
N ASP A 316 47.32 -2.04 -7.13
CA ASP A 316 46.67 -1.98 -8.44
C ASP A 316 46.08 -3.34 -8.84
N SER A 317 46.77 -4.44 -8.54
CA SER A 317 46.25 -5.80 -8.71
C SER A 317 45.00 -6.02 -7.85
N LEU A 318 45.05 -5.72 -6.56
CA LEU A 318 43.87 -5.74 -5.69
C LEU A 318 42.72 -4.91 -6.27
N ASN A 319 43.02 -3.80 -6.93
CA ASN A 319 42.00 -2.92 -7.49
C ASN A 319 41.27 -3.56 -8.65
N THR A 320 42.04 -4.28 -9.45
CA THR A 320 41.51 -5.03 -10.57
C THR A 320 40.55 -6.12 -10.07
N GLU A 321 40.97 -6.89 -9.06
CA GLU A 321 40.14 -7.95 -8.46
C GLU A 321 38.85 -7.38 -7.81
N LEU A 322 38.96 -6.29 -7.04
CA LEU A 322 37.78 -5.66 -6.40
C LEU A 322 36.78 -5.11 -7.42
N ARG A 323 37.25 -4.58 -8.56
CA ARG A 323 36.38 -4.14 -9.66
C ARG A 323 35.70 -5.30 -10.38
N VAL A 324 36.34 -6.47 -10.45
CA VAL A 324 35.71 -7.69 -10.96
C VAL A 324 34.56 -8.09 -10.03
N LEU A 325 34.81 -8.11 -8.71
CA LEU A 325 33.77 -8.40 -7.71
C LEU A 325 32.62 -7.38 -7.72
N GLN A 326 32.90 -6.09 -7.87
CA GLN A 326 31.87 -5.05 -7.91
C GLN A 326 30.87 -5.22 -9.06
N LYS A 327 31.30 -5.82 -10.18
CA LYS A 327 30.43 -6.09 -11.34
C LYS A 327 29.49 -7.27 -11.12
N LYS A 328 29.74 -8.13 -10.11
CA LYS A 328 28.88 -9.28 -9.80
C LYS A 328 27.66 -8.83 -8.97
N ARG A 329 26.45 -9.12 -9.49
CA ARG A 329 25.15 -8.70 -8.92
C ARG A 329 24.90 -9.25 -7.51
N SER A 330 25.38 -10.46 -7.22
CA SER A 330 25.27 -11.14 -5.92
C SER A 330 26.01 -10.42 -4.78
N VAL A 331 27.14 -9.78 -5.08
CA VAL A 331 27.94 -9.02 -4.11
C VAL A 331 27.27 -7.68 -3.76
N GLN A 332 26.62 -7.03 -4.74
CA GLN A 332 25.87 -5.78 -4.52
C GLN A 332 24.64 -5.99 -3.63
N LEU A 333 23.95 -7.14 -3.77
CA LEU A 333 22.72 -7.45 -3.04
C LEU A 333 22.97 -7.89 -1.60
N LYS A 334 24.00 -8.69 -1.33
CA LYS A 334 24.22 -9.24 0.02
C LYS A 334 24.87 -8.24 0.98
N TYR A 335 25.69 -7.29 0.51
CA TYR A 335 26.47 -6.43 1.40
C TYR A 335 26.72 -5.01 0.86
N GLY A 336 25.72 -4.13 0.94
CA GLY A 336 25.85 -2.71 0.56
C GLY A 336 26.99 -1.94 1.26
N ARG A 337 27.48 -2.42 2.42
CA ARG A 337 28.65 -1.86 3.11
C ARG A 337 29.98 -2.15 2.41
N LEU A 338 30.11 -3.32 1.77
CA LEU A 338 31.31 -3.71 1.02
C LEU A 338 31.43 -2.88 -0.26
N ALA A 339 30.32 -2.71 -1.00
CA ALA A 339 30.26 -1.85 -2.18
C ALA A 339 30.73 -0.42 -1.88
N THR A 340 30.26 0.15 -0.75
CA THR A 340 30.68 1.49 -0.30
C THR A 340 32.19 1.54 0.03
N ALA A 341 32.74 0.49 0.64
CA ALA A 341 34.16 0.42 0.99
C ALA A 341 35.07 0.27 -0.24
N ILE A 342 34.62 -0.48 -1.25
CA ILE A 342 35.31 -0.64 -2.54
C ILE A 342 35.29 0.70 -3.29
N ASP A 343 34.12 1.34 -3.44
CA ASP A 343 33.98 2.64 -4.11
C ASP A 343 34.88 3.72 -3.49
N MET A 344 34.89 3.82 -2.15
CA MET A 344 35.74 4.77 -1.43
C MET A 344 37.24 4.62 -1.73
N TRP A 345 37.70 3.42 -2.08
CA TRP A 345 39.12 3.15 -2.32
C TRP A 345 39.48 3.21 -3.81
N VAL A 346 38.57 2.80 -4.71
CA VAL A 346 38.73 2.89 -6.17
C VAL A 346 38.91 4.34 -6.63
N ASP A 347 38.21 5.27 -5.99
CA ASP A 347 38.20 6.69 -6.39
C ASP A 347 39.41 7.49 -5.88
N ASP A 348 40.13 7.03 -4.85
CA ASP A 348 41.01 7.91 -4.05
C ASP A 348 42.50 7.90 -4.45
N GLY A 349 42.85 7.38 -5.64
CA GLY A 349 44.13 7.65 -6.33
C GLY A 349 45.38 7.63 -5.44
N MET A 350 45.50 6.62 -4.58
CA MET A 350 46.31 6.69 -3.36
C MET A 350 47.81 7.00 -3.59
N PHE A 351 48.37 6.58 -4.75
CA PHE A 351 49.77 6.77 -5.12
C PHE A 351 50.07 7.98 -6.00
N ASP A 352 49.10 8.52 -6.74
CA ASP A 352 49.33 9.72 -7.56
C ASP A 352 49.75 10.93 -6.71
N ALA A 353 49.26 10.98 -5.48
CA ALA A 353 49.59 12.01 -4.51
C ALA A 353 50.89 11.76 -3.72
N LEU A 354 51.51 10.58 -3.80
CA LEU A 354 52.78 10.27 -3.10
C LEU A 354 53.99 10.92 -3.76
N THR A 355 53.85 11.37 -5.00
CA THR A 355 54.86 12.04 -5.84
C THR A 355 55.42 13.35 -5.25
N HIS A 356 54.75 13.95 -4.26
CA HIS A 356 55.10 15.27 -3.70
C HIS A 356 55.17 15.34 -2.17
N LEU A 357 55.15 14.19 -1.48
CA LEU A 357 54.96 14.16 -0.02
C LEU A 357 56.26 13.96 0.77
N GLN A 358 56.39 14.72 1.87
CA GLN A 358 57.42 14.50 2.88
C GLN A 358 57.34 13.08 3.47
N ILE A 359 58.47 12.52 3.90
CA ILE A 359 58.60 11.14 4.45
C ILE A 359 57.52 10.86 5.52
N ASP A 360 57.31 11.76 6.48
CA ASP A 360 56.28 11.62 7.53
C ASP A 360 54.86 11.49 6.98
N LYS A 361 54.56 12.12 5.84
CA LYS A 361 53.25 12.04 5.19
C LYS A 361 53.10 10.75 4.40
N ALA A 362 54.17 10.27 3.76
CA ALA A 362 54.20 8.98 3.07
C ALA A 362 54.02 7.81 4.06
N GLN A 363 54.76 7.82 5.19
CA GLN A 363 54.59 6.81 6.26
C GLN A 363 53.16 6.78 6.81
N LYS A 364 52.56 7.96 7.08
CA LYS A 364 51.16 8.05 7.53
C LYS A 364 50.16 7.53 6.49
N ARG A 365 50.43 7.70 5.20
CA ARG A 365 49.58 7.17 4.12
C ARG A 365 49.72 5.66 3.98
N ILE A 366 50.92 5.10 4.03
CA ILE A 366 51.14 3.65 4.02
C ILE A 366 50.44 3.00 5.21
N ALA A 367 50.54 3.58 6.41
CA ALA A 367 49.83 3.08 7.59
C ALA A 367 48.29 3.09 7.42
N ARG A 368 47.74 4.09 6.72
CA ARG A 368 46.30 4.13 6.38
C ARG A 368 45.95 3.07 5.34
N ALA A 369 46.78 2.88 4.32
CA ALA A 369 46.61 1.86 3.30
C ALA A 369 46.51 0.48 3.93
N ILE A 370 47.45 0.14 4.83
CA ILE A 370 47.44 -1.12 5.57
C ILE A 370 46.09 -1.31 6.27
N LYS A 371 45.64 -0.30 7.04
CA LYS A 371 44.36 -0.39 7.77
C LYS A 371 43.15 -0.55 6.83
N GLN A 372 43.18 0.09 5.66
CA GLN A 372 42.12 -0.03 4.66
C GLN A 372 42.10 -1.42 4.03
N VAL A 373 43.25 -1.94 3.60
CA VAL A 373 43.34 -3.29 3.03
C VAL A 373 42.97 -4.35 4.07
N GLU A 374 43.34 -4.18 5.34
CA GLU A 374 42.89 -5.05 6.44
C GLU A 374 41.37 -5.03 6.65
N ASN A 375 40.72 -3.88 6.45
CA ASN A 375 39.27 -3.78 6.52
C ASN A 375 38.65 -4.50 5.32
N ILE A 376 39.13 -4.22 4.11
CA ILE A 376 38.65 -4.86 2.87
C ILE A 376 38.78 -6.38 2.98
N ARG A 377 39.96 -6.89 3.35
CA ARG A 377 40.19 -8.33 3.55
C ARG A 377 39.21 -8.93 4.56
N ARG A 378 38.99 -8.25 5.69
CA ARG A 378 38.04 -8.73 6.72
C ARG A 378 36.60 -8.75 6.24
N GLU A 379 36.20 -7.84 5.37
CA GLU A 379 34.87 -7.87 4.78
C GLU A 379 34.77 -8.96 3.70
N LEU A 380 35.80 -9.14 2.86
CA LEU A 380 35.87 -10.24 1.89
C LEU A 380 35.81 -11.61 2.57
N GLN A 381 36.49 -11.79 3.71
CA GLN A 381 36.48 -13.03 4.50
C GLN A 381 35.10 -13.39 5.09
N LYS A 382 34.15 -12.45 5.15
CA LYS A 382 32.76 -12.74 5.57
C LYS A 382 31.88 -13.18 4.40
N LEU A 383 32.39 -13.09 3.17
CA LEU A 383 31.67 -13.48 1.95
C LEU A 383 31.87 -14.97 1.63
N LEU A 384 32.93 -15.58 2.17
CA LEU A 384 33.12 -17.02 2.30
C LEU A 384 32.44 -17.48 3.61
#